data_AF-A0A1E3X4D7-F1
#
_entry.id   AF-A0A1E3X4D7-F1
#
_cell.length_a   1.000
_cell.length_b   1.000
_cell.length_c   1.000
_cell.angle_alpha   90.00
_cell.angle_beta   90.00
_cell.angle_gamma   90.00
#
_symmetry.space_group_name_H-M   'P 1'
#
loop_
_entity.id
_entity.type
_entity.pdbx_description
1 polymer ?
#
loop_
_entity_poly.entity_id
_entity_poly.type
_entity_poly.pdbx_seq_one_letter_code
_entity_poly.pdbx_strand_id
1 'polypeptide(L)'
;MDWGTHVVLAAKLLESCSLDKGASIYSVIPVIDKEPPHFHRVYAHILENQPDFLDVAMEVLNGGGASESDFSILNQRKDEKLKQFNVELAKLPSDDYEGKRRLEKKIYAHRRIVEETPCFINHAEDAVDIVEDESVRNISADKLSAAVSLLSHTYFDVWNNPVQVFLPSCSYCSAQWEFWNNVDYMKFRSDFYKPENIIPFRKEIAKSKVWNTKLKPEAIIKAMIIRMGELGQPAIPYEVVDMGVRDFLRYLDINDYQKADKELEFCHMLENEIHEIIYKNYRKE
;
A
#
# COMPACT_ATOMS: atom_id res chain seq x y z
N MET A 1 -6.75 -6.44 -0.85
CA MET A 1 -7.78 -6.63 0.21
C MET A 1 -8.74 -5.43 0.21
N ASP A 2 -9.70 -5.29 1.13
CA ASP A 2 -10.45 -4.03 1.27
C ASP A 2 -9.72 -3.04 2.21
N TRP A 3 -10.13 -1.77 2.23
CA TRP A 3 -9.32 -0.68 2.81
C TRP A 3 -9.10 -0.85 4.31
N GLY A 4 -10.15 -1.18 5.07
CA GLY A 4 -10.02 -1.45 6.50
C GLY A 4 -9.11 -2.66 6.79
N THR A 5 -9.11 -3.68 5.94
CA THR A 5 -8.18 -4.81 6.09
C THR A 5 -6.74 -4.40 5.83
N HIS A 6 -6.48 -3.54 4.85
CA HIS A 6 -5.13 -3.02 4.59
C HIS A 6 -4.57 -2.28 5.82
N VAL A 7 -5.36 -1.41 6.46
CA VAL A 7 -4.93 -0.71 7.67
C VAL A 7 -4.60 -1.67 8.80
N VAL A 8 -5.45 -2.66 9.06
CA VAL A 8 -5.22 -3.67 10.11
C VAL A 8 -3.93 -4.46 9.84
N LEU A 9 -3.75 -4.97 8.62
CA LEU A 9 -2.56 -5.74 8.27
C LEU A 9 -1.29 -4.89 8.31
N ALA A 10 -1.35 -3.63 7.86
CA ALA A 10 -0.24 -2.70 7.93
C ALA A 10 0.14 -2.39 9.38
N ALA A 11 -0.83 -2.15 10.27
CA ALA A 11 -0.57 -1.92 11.69
C ALA A 11 0.14 -3.12 12.35
N LYS A 12 -0.30 -4.35 12.04
CA LYS A 12 0.37 -5.57 12.55
C LYS A 12 1.78 -5.75 11.97
N LEU A 13 1.98 -5.43 10.69
CA LEU A 13 3.30 -5.48 10.06
C LEU A 13 4.28 -4.47 10.67
N LEU A 14 3.82 -3.24 10.91
CA LEU A 14 4.59 -2.18 11.56
C LEU A 14 5.00 -2.58 12.98
N GLU A 15 4.10 -3.20 13.73
CA GLU A 15 4.41 -3.75 15.05
C GLU A 15 5.51 -4.82 15.00
N SER A 16 5.42 -5.77 14.06
CA SER A 16 6.48 -6.77 13.84
C SER A 16 7.84 -6.15 13.50
N CYS A 17 7.83 -4.96 12.89
CA CYS A 17 9.03 -4.18 12.56
C CYS A 17 9.50 -3.23 13.68
N SER A 18 8.79 -3.16 14.81
CA SER A 18 9.01 -2.15 15.86
C SER A 18 8.94 -0.70 15.34
N LEU A 19 8.04 -0.46 14.37
CA LEU A 19 7.78 0.83 13.75
C LEU A 19 6.49 1.46 14.27
N ASP A 20 6.27 2.73 13.94
CA ASP A 20 5.09 3.48 14.38
C ASP A 20 3.82 3.01 13.66
N LYS A 21 2.88 2.40 14.41
CA LYS A 21 1.59 1.90 13.91
C LYS A 21 0.69 3.00 13.35
N GLY A 22 0.93 4.24 13.74
CA GLY A 22 0.32 5.43 13.17
C GLY A 22 0.52 5.58 11.66
N ALA A 23 1.55 4.93 11.11
CA ALA A 23 1.78 4.91 9.66
C ALA A 23 0.85 3.96 8.90
N SER A 24 0.04 3.13 9.57
CA SER A 24 -0.87 2.19 8.89
C SER A 24 -1.86 2.85 7.93
N ILE A 25 -2.19 4.13 8.13
CA ILE A 25 -3.01 4.94 7.21
C ILE A 25 -2.39 5.06 5.81
N TYR A 26 -1.06 5.02 5.66
CA TYR A 26 -0.43 5.09 4.34
C TYR A 26 -0.71 3.86 3.47
N SER A 27 -1.17 2.76 4.06
CA SER A 27 -1.58 1.55 3.33
C SER A 27 -2.83 1.75 2.49
N VAL A 28 -3.64 2.78 2.70
CA VAL A 28 -4.82 3.03 1.85
C VAL A 28 -4.56 4.03 0.73
N ILE A 29 -3.35 4.60 0.62
CA ILE A 29 -3.01 5.57 -0.43
C ILE A 29 -3.22 5.01 -1.85
N PRO A 30 -2.89 3.75 -2.18
CA PRO A 30 -3.03 3.30 -3.57
C PRO A 30 -4.46 3.27 -4.11
N VAL A 31 -5.48 3.49 -3.27
CA VAL A 31 -6.88 3.58 -3.69
C VAL A 31 -7.20 4.91 -4.39
N ILE A 32 -6.29 5.89 -4.35
CA ILE A 32 -6.47 7.18 -5.03
C ILE A 32 -6.72 7.03 -6.53
N ASP A 33 -6.22 5.94 -7.12
CA ASP A 33 -6.32 5.63 -8.56
C ASP A 33 -7.71 5.17 -9.03
N LYS A 34 -8.70 5.13 -8.14
CA LYS A 34 -10.11 4.89 -8.50
C LYS A 34 -10.70 5.95 -9.44
N GLU A 35 -10.16 7.17 -9.40
CA GLU A 35 -10.55 8.27 -10.30
C GLU A 35 -9.30 8.93 -10.90
N PRO A 36 -9.23 9.11 -12.23
CA PRO A 36 -10.20 8.64 -13.22
C PRO A 36 -10.14 7.11 -13.44
N PRO A 37 -11.22 6.46 -13.94
CA PRO A 37 -11.32 4.98 -13.98
C PRO A 37 -10.22 4.28 -14.80
N HIS A 38 -9.59 4.97 -15.76
CA HIS A 38 -8.52 4.40 -16.58
C HIS A 38 -7.18 4.26 -15.83
N PHE A 39 -7.04 4.86 -14.65
CA PHE A 39 -5.89 4.64 -13.77
C PHE A 39 -6.11 3.52 -12.75
N HIS A 40 -7.34 3.01 -12.64
CA HIS A 40 -7.73 2.07 -11.59
C HIS A 40 -6.79 0.85 -11.56
N ARG A 41 -6.02 0.73 -10.46
CA ARG A 41 -5.04 -0.32 -10.19
C ARG A 41 -3.85 -0.43 -11.12
N VAL A 42 -3.73 0.48 -12.09
CA VAL A 42 -2.64 0.54 -13.06
C VAL A 42 -1.84 1.83 -12.91
N TYR A 43 -1.99 2.53 -11.79
CA TYR A 43 -1.24 3.75 -11.51
C TYR A 43 -0.60 3.76 -10.12
N ALA A 44 -1.39 3.65 -9.05
CA ALA A 44 -0.87 3.77 -7.69
C ALA A 44 -0.28 2.47 -7.11
N HIS A 45 -0.54 1.34 -7.78
CA HIS A 45 0.02 0.04 -7.44
C HIS A 45 1.37 -0.24 -8.13
N ILE A 46 1.81 0.66 -9.01
CA ILE A 46 3.11 0.57 -9.69
C ILE A 46 4.21 0.98 -8.70
N LEU A 47 5.21 0.13 -8.51
CA LEU A 47 6.30 0.34 -7.56
C LEU A 47 7.09 1.62 -7.87
N GLU A 48 7.40 1.88 -9.14
CA GLU A 48 8.08 3.12 -9.57
C GLU A 48 7.30 4.37 -9.17
N ASN A 49 5.96 4.28 -9.07
CA ASN A 49 5.15 5.45 -8.79
C ASN A 49 5.00 5.76 -7.29
N GLN A 50 5.15 4.76 -6.43
CA GLN A 50 4.89 4.86 -4.99
C GLN A 50 5.70 5.93 -4.27
N PRO A 51 7.01 6.17 -4.56
CA PRO A 51 7.78 7.25 -3.94
C PRO A 51 7.09 8.62 -4.02
N ASP A 52 6.64 9.02 -5.21
CA ASP A 52 5.98 10.31 -5.41
C ASP A 52 4.66 10.41 -4.63
N PHE A 53 3.90 9.31 -4.55
CA PHE A 53 2.65 9.27 -3.79
C PHE A 53 2.89 9.30 -2.29
N LEU A 54 3.96 8.66 -1.82
CA LEU A 54 4.35 8.68 -0.42
C LEU A 54 4.74 10.09 0.01
N ASP A 55 5.60 10.77 -0.75
CA ASP A 55 6.03 12.14 -0.44
C ASP A 55 4.82 13.10 -0.35
N VAL A 56 3.90 13.02 -1.31
CA VAL A 56 2.68 13.86 -1.28
C VAL A 56 1.77 13.45 -0.12
N ALA A 57 1.59 12.16 0.16
CA ALA A 57 0.77 11.70 1.27
C ALA A 57 1.33 12.20 2.61
N MET A 58 2.63 12.12 2.80
CA MET A 58 3.30 12.61 4.00
C MET A 58 3.17 14.14 4.12
N GLU A 59 3.29 14.90 3.02
CA GLU A 59 3.07 16.36 3.03
C GLU A 59 1.63 16.71 3.45
N VAL A 60 0.64 16.01 2.88
CA VAL A 60 -0.78 16.27 3.12
C VAL A 60 -1.18 15.87 4.54
N LEU A 61 -0.86 14.65 4.96
CA LEU A 61 -1.33 14.10 6.23
C LEU A 61 -0.61 14.69 7.44
N ASN A 62 0.70 14.99 7.34
CA ASN A 62 1.47 15.61 8.43
C ASN A 62 1.41 17.14 8.42
N GLY A 63 0.83 17.74 7.39
CA GLY A 63 0.79 19.18 7.25
C GLY A 63 -0.17 19.89 8.24
N GLY A 64 -1.04 19.17 8.94
CA GLY A 64 -2.13 19.73 9.76
C GLY A 64 -3.47 19.79 9.02
N GLY A 65 -4.57 19.76 9.78
CA GLY A 65 -5.95 19.68 9.27
C GLY A 65 -6.45 18.28 8.93
N ALA A 66 -5.57 17.26 8.88
CA ALA A 66 -5.97 15.87 8.64
C ALA A 66 -6.50 15.16 9.91
N SER A 67 -6.07 15.61 11.09
CA SER A 67 -6.53 15.12 12.40
C SER A 67 -7.70 15.93 12.96
N GLU A 68 -8.25 16.86 12.17
CA GLU A 68 -9.34 17.74 12.57
C GLU A 68 -10.66 17.21 12.00
N SER A 69 -11.77 17.45 12.69
CA SER A 69 -13.10 17.12 12.18
C SER A 69 -13.52 18.01 11.00
N ASP A 70 -12.85 19.15 10.82
CA ASP A 70 -13.07 20.09 9.71
C ASP A 70 -11.87 20.08 8.76
N PHE A 71 -12.08 19.55 7.55
CA PHE A 71 -11.07 19.46 6.49
C PHE A 71 -10.94 20.76 5.67
N SER A 72 -11.47 21.88 6.14
CA SER A 72 -11.40 23.18 5.44
C SER A 72 -9.95 23.64 5.23
N ILE A 73 -9.10 23.52 6.25
CA ILE A 73 -7.66 23.86 6.17
C ILE A 73 -6.96 22.97 5.14
N LEU A 74 -7.28 21.66 5.13
CA LEU A 74 -6.71 20.70 4.18
C LEU A 74 -7.07 21.08 2.73
N ASN A 75 -8.34 21.45 2.49
CA ASN A 75 -8.82 21.89 1.19
C ASN A 75 -8.21 23.22 0.75
N GLN A 76 -8.07 24.19 1.65
CA GLN A 76 -7.41 25.46 1.33
C GLN A 76 -5.97 25.22 0.85
N ARG A 77 -5.20 24.41 1.60
CA ARG A 77 -3.80 24.13 1.26
C ARG A 77 -3.66 23.34 -0.04
N LYS A 78 -4.58 22.40 -0.29
CA LYS A 78 -4.70 21.75 -1.60
C LYS A 78 -4.85 22.79 -2.70
N ASP A 79 -5.80 23.71 -2.58
CA ASP A 79 -6.06 24.70 -3.64
C ASP A 79 -4.86 25.63 -3.88
N GLU A 80 -4.18 26.05 -2.80
CA GLU A 80 -2.94 26.83 -2.89
C GLU A 80 -1.82 26.07 -3.62
N LYS A 81 -1.60 24.79 -3.28
CA LYS A 81 -0.59 23.92 -3.92
C LYS A 81 -0.92 23.63 -5.36
N LEU A 82 -2.18 23.32 -5.68
CA LEU A 82 -2.61 23.08 -7.05
C LEU A 82 -2.43 24.34 -7.90
N LYS A 83 -2.74 25.53 -7.37
CA LYS A 83 -2.48 26.79 -8.06
C LYS A 83 -0.99 26.99 -8.33
N GLN A 84 -0.13 26.73 -7.34
CA GLN A 84 1.31 26.79 -7.50
C GLN A 84 1.80 25.86 -8.62
N PHE A 85 1.45 24.57 -8.57
CA PHE A 85 1.90 23.60 -9.57
C PHE A 85 1.40 23.92 -10.98
N ASN A 86 0.17 24.42 -11.14
CA ASN A 86 -0.34 24.84 -12.44
C ASN A 86 0.44 26.04 -13.00
N VAL A 87 0.86 26.98 -12.15
CA VAL A 87 1.73 28.10 -12.57
C VAL A 87 3.11 27.60 -12.98
N GLU A 88 3.69 26.64 -12.25
CA GLU A 88 4.96 26.02 -12.60
C GLU A 88 4.86 25.25 -13.93
N LEU A 89 3.80 24.46 -14.10
CA LEU A 89 3.53 23.67 -15.30
C LEU A 89 3.41 24.55 -16.55
N ALA A 90 2.73 25.70 -16.44
CA ALA A 90 2.57 26.65 -17.54
C ALA A 90 3.88 27.35 -17.94
N LYS A 91 4.90 27.35 -17.07
CA LYS A 91 6.23 27.93 -17.35
C LYS A 91 7.19 26.93 -17.99
N LEU A 92 6.88 25.63 -17.96
CA LEU A 92 7.76 24.63 -18.53
C LEU A 92 7.80 24.72 -20.07
N PRO A 93 8.98 24.52 -20.69
CA PRO A 93 9.11 24.42 -22.14
C PRO A 93 8.14 23.39 -22.75
N SER A 94 7.74 23.59 -24.01
CA SER A 94 6.78 22.68 -24.65
C SER A 94 7.30 21.24 -24.78
N ASP A 95 8.62 21.10 -24.90
CA ASP A 95 9.40 19.88 -25.06
C ASP A 95 9.91 19.26 -23.74
N ASP A 96 9.67 19.91 -22.59
CA ASP A 96 10.00 19.33 -21.27
C ASP A 96 8.92 18.32 -20.82
N TYR A 97 8.90 17.15 -21.47
CA TYR A 97 7.94 16.10 -21.18
C TYR A 97 8.09 15.51 -19.77
N GLU A 98 9.32 15.36 -19.28
CA GLU A 98 9.60 14.79 -17.96
C GLU A 98 9.17 15.74 -16.83
N GLY A 99 9.52 17.02 -16.95
CA GLY A 99 9.11 18.05 -15.99
C GLY A 99 7.58 18.17 -15.91
N LYS A 100 6.90 18.13 -17.06
CA LYS A 100 5.43 18.15 -17.13
C LYS A 100 4.82 16.93 -16.46
N ARG A 101 5.25 15.72 -16.84
CA ARG A 101 4.76 14.46 -16.27
C ARG A 101 4.91 14.44 -14.75
N ARG A 102 6.05 14.91 -14.23
CA ARG A 102 6.31 15.00 -12.78
C ARG A 102 5.32 15.95 -12.08
N LEU A 103 5.08 17.14 -12.63
CA LEU A 103 4.12 18.10 -12.05
C LEU A 103 2.68 17.62 -12.15
N GLU A 104 2.27 17.05 -13.28
CA GLU A 104 0.94 16.47 -13.46
C GLU A 104 0.66 15.36 -12.45
N LYS A 105 1.65 14.50 -12.20
CA LYS A 105 1.57 13.45 -11.18
C LYS A 105 1.40 14.03 -9.77
N LYS A 106 2.13 15.10 -9.42
CA LYS A 106 1.96 15.80 -8.13
C LYS A 106 0.59 16.44 -8.00
N ILE A 107 0.11 17.12 -9.04
CA ILE A 107 -1.24 17.72 -9.10
C ILE A 107 -2.30 16.65 -8.84
N TYR A 108 -2.17 15.52 -9.54
CA TYR A 108 -3.06 14.39 -9.38
C TYR A 108 -3.03 13.84 -7.95
N ALA A 109 -1.83 13.53 -7.43
CA ALA A 109 -1.66 12.96 -6.10
C ALA A 109 -2.23 13.89 -5.01
N HIS A 110 -1.90 15.19 -5.03
CA HIS A 110 -2.40 16.15 -4.04
C HIS A 110 -3.91 16.24 -4.05
N ARG A 111 -4.52 16.30 -5.25
CA ARG A 111 -5.97 16.37 -5.37
C ARG A 111 -6.62 15.13 -4.77
N ARG A 112 -6.18 13.95 -5.22
CA ARG A 112 -6.82 12.69 -4.86
C ARG A 112 -6.58 12.32 -3.41
N ILE A 113 -5.37 12.51 -2.87
CA ILE A 113 -5.08 12.20 -1.48
C ILE A 113 -5.96 13.07 -0.56
N VAL A 114 -6.06 14.38 -0.79
CA VAL A 114 -6.90 15.26 0.03
C VAL A 114 -8.39 14.92 -0.06
N GLU A 115 -8.88 14.57 -1.26
CA GLU A 115 -10.27 14.15 -1.46
C GLU A 115 -10.60 12.85 -0.70
N GLU A 116 -9.63 11.94 -0.56
CA GLU A 116 -9.81 10.64 0.10
C GLU A 116 -9.44 10.65 1.59
N THR A 117 -8.71 11.66 2.08
CA THR A 117 -8.25 11.77 3.48
C THR A 117 -9.37 11.49 4.51
N PRO A 118 -10.60 12.04 4.40
CA PRO A 118 -11.65 11.74 5.37
C PRO A 118 -11.97 10.24 5.46
N CYS A 119 -11.95 9.52 4.32
CA CYS A 119 -12.16 8.08 4.31
C CYS A 119 -10.97 7.31 4.88
N PHE A 120 -9.74 7.79 4.65
CA PHE A 120 -8.54 7.18 5.22
C PHE A 120 -8.54 7.24 6.74
N ILE A 121 -8.93 8.38 7.31
CA ILE A 121 -9.05 8.58 8.76
C ILE A 121 -10.10 7.63 9.36
N ASN A 122 -11.29 7.53 8.76
CA ASN A 122 -12.32 6.60 9.24
C ASN A 122 -11.83 5.15 9.28
N HIS A 123 -11.07 4.70 8.28
CA HIS A 123 -10.50 3.34 8.31
C HIS A 123 -9.39 3.16 9.34
N ALA A 124 -8.60 4.19 9.62
CA ALA A 124 -7.65 4.19 10.74
C ALA A 124 -8.39 4.09 12.08
N GLU A 125 -9.48 4.84 12.26
CA GLU A 125 -10.31 4.79 13.46
C GLU A 125 -10.95 3.41 13.67
N ASP A 126 -11.55 2.84 12.63
CA ASP A 126 -12.17 1.50 12.66
C ASP A 126 -11.16 0.39 13.01
N ALA A 127 -9.89 0.57 12.61
CA ALA A 127 -8.85 -0.44 12.84
C ALA A 127 -8.42 -0.52 14.31
N VAL A 128 -8.61 0.53 15.11
CA VAL A 128 -8.19 0.60 16.53
C VAL A 128 -8.80 -0.55 17.34
N ASP A 129 -10.09 -0.81 17.17
CA ASP A 129 -10.80 -1.86 17.92
C ASP A 129 -10.33 -3.27 17.55
N ILE A 130 -9.80 -3.45 16.34
CA ILE A 130 -9.32 -4.75 15.85
C ILE A 130 -7.86 -4.98 16.24
N VAL A 131 -7.04 -3.92 16.15
CA VAL A 131 -5.61 -3.95 16.51
C VAL A 131 -5.40 -3.87 18.02
N GLU A 132 -6.40 -3.36 18.76
CA GLU A 132 -6.36 -3.11 20.19
C GLU A 132 -5.26 -2.10 20.58
N ASP A 133 -5.02 -1.10 19.74
CA ASP A 133 -4.01 -0.05 19.98
C ASP A 133 -4.43 1.33 19.43
N GLU A 134 -4.49 2.31 20.33
CA GLU A 134 -4.87 3.71 20.06
C GLU A 134 -3.83 4.47 19.22
N SER A 135 -2.56 4.04 19.19
CA SER A 135 -1.52 4.67 18.38
C SER A 135 -1.81 4.65 16.89
N VAL A 136 -2.67 3.73 16.42
CA VAL A 136 -3.15 3.66 15.04
C VAL A 136 -3.85 4.96 14.59
N ARG A 137 -4.44 5.72 15.52
CA ARG A 137 -5.08 7.02 15.22
C ARG A 137 -4.08 8.14 14.96
N ASN A 138 -2.85 8.01 15.45
CA ASN A 138 -1.87 9.08 15.42
C ASN A 138 -1.11 9.02 14.10
N ILE A 139 -1.45 9.88 13.15
CA ILE A 139 -0.77 9.93 11.85
C ILE A 139 0.75 10.06 12.05
N SER A 140 1.49 9.07 11.58
CA SER A 140 2.95 9.07 11.70
C SER A 140 3.61 9.96 10.66
N ALA A 141 4.66 10.66 11.10
CA ALA A 141 5.57 11.41 10.23
C ALA A 141 6.84 10.61 9.86
N ASP A 142 6.97 9.36 10.30
CA ASP A 142 8.14 8.53 10.02
C ASP A 142 8.10 7.96 8.59
N LYS A 143 9.09 8.33 7.76
CA LYS A 143 9.12 7.98 6.33
C LYS A 143 9.27 6.47 6.10
N LEU A 144 10.07 5.78 6.93
CA LEU A 144 10.29 4.34 6.80
C LEU A 144 9.01 3.56 7.15
N SER A 145 8.33 3.93 8.24
CA SER A 145 7.03 3.39 8.63
C SER A 145 5.98 3.62 7.54
N ALA A 146 5.92 4.83 7.00
CA ALA A 146 5.00 5.17 5.91
C ALA A 146 5.28 4.35 4.63
N ALA A 147 6.55 4.10 4.31
CA ALA A 147 6.96 3.30 3.16
C ALA A 147 6.62 1.81 3.31
N VAL A 148 6.90 1.21 4.48
CA VAL A 148 6.49 -0.18 4.78
C VAL A 148 4.98 -0.32 4.65
N SER A 149 4.22 0.63 5.22
CA SER A 149 2.76 0.66 5.17
C SER A 149 2.22 0.77 3.74
N LEU A 150 2.71 1.73 2.95
CA LEU A 150 2.31 1.92 1.56
C LEU A 150 2.57 0.68 0.70
N LEU A 151 3.78 0.12 0.79
CA LEU A 151 4.18 -1.04 -0.01
C LEU A 151 3.36 -2.29 0.35
N SER A 152 3.00 -2.43 1.64
CA SER A 152 2.18 -3.54 2.12
C SER A 152 0.81 -3.59 1.42
N HIS A 153 0.25 -2.45 1.00
CA HIS A 153 -0.99 -2.44 0.21
C HIS A 153 -0.86 -3.26 -1.05
N THR A 154 0.16 -2.95 -1.85
CA THR A 154 0.39 -3.58 -3.14
C THR A 154 0.68 -5.06 -2.94
N TYR A 155 1.47 -5.39 -1.92
CA TYR A 155 1.72 -6.77 -1.52
C TYR A 155 0.45 -7.52 -1.10
N PHE A 156 -0.49 -6.90 -0.38
CA PHE A 156 -1.73 -7.56 0.03
C PHE A 156 -2.83 -7.52 -1.04
N ASP A 157 -2.70 -6.71 -2.09
CA ASP A 157 -3.72 -6.65 -3.14
C ASP A 157 -3.63 -7.79 -4.16
N VAL A 158 -2.51 -8.51 -4.19
CA VAL A 158 -2.32 -9.75 -4.99
C VAL A 158 -3.29 -10.89 -4.66
N TRP A 159 -3.95 -10.84 -3.49
CA TRP A 159 -5.06 -11.76 -3.15
C TRP A 159 -6.36 -11.39 -3.85
N ASN A 160 -6.56 -10.10 -4.12
CA ASN A 160 -7.80 -9.58 -4.70
C ASN A 160 -7.72 -9.49 -6.21
N ASN A 161 -6.57 -9.06 -6.74
CA ASN A 161 -6.41 -8.62 -8.11
C ASN A 161 -5.05 -9.04 -8.68
N PRO A 162 -4.93 -9.19 -10.02
CA PRO A 162 -3.64 -9.36 -10.64
C PRO A 162 -3.00 -7.98 -10.79
N VAL A 163 -1.88 -7.75 -10.11
CA VAL A 163 -1.27 -6.42 -9.99
C VAL A 163 -0.05 -6.31 -10.91
N GLN A 164 0.01 -5.26 -11.72
CA GLN A 164 1.16 -5.00 -12.60
C GLN A 164 2.20 -4.11 -11.90
N VAL A 165 2.83 -4.66 -10.86
CA VAL A 165 3.69 -3.92 -9.91
C VAL A 165 4.91 -3.28 -10.59
N PHE A 166 5.45 -3.91 -11.63
CA PHE A 166 6.72 -3.54 -12.25
C PHE A 166 6.58 -2.79 -13.59
N LEU A 167 5.41 -2.20 -13.85
CA LEU A 167 5.27 -1.28 -14.98
C LEU A 167 6.20 -0.06 -14.81
N PRO A 168 6.68 0.54 -15.91
CA PRO A 168 6.51 0.11 -17.29
C PRO A 168 7.52 -0.96 -17.72
N SER A 169 8.51 -1.27 -16.88
CA SER A 169 9.61 -2.20 -17.19
C SER A 169 9.16 -3.63 -17.48
N CYS A 170 8.07 -4.07 -16.86
CA CYS A 170 7.44 -5.37 -17.12
C CYS A 170 5.92 -5.28 -16.95
N SER A 171 5.17 -5.79 -17.92
CA SER A 171 3.70 -5.77 -17.90
C SER A 171 3.07 -7.03 -17.29
N TYR A 172 3.87 -7.95 -16.77
CA TYR A 172 3.35 -9.18 -16.17
C TYR A 172 2.71 -8.91 -14.81
N CYS A 173 1.68 -9.69 -14.49
CA CYS A 173 0.93 -9.53 -13.26
C CYS A 173 1.46 -10.42 -12.15
N SER A 174 1.43 -9.88 -10.94
CA SER A 174 1.62 -10.60 -9.68
C SER A 174 0.27 -10.92 -9.05
N ALA A 175 0.02 -12.18 -8.72
CA ALA A 175 -1.19 -12.60 -8.01
C ALA A 175 -0.95 -13.88 -7.19
N GLN A 176 -1.81 -14.16 -6.22
CA GLN A 176 -1.81 -15.43 -5.50
C GLN A 176 -2.49 -16.51 -6.36
N TRP A 177 -1.82 -16.93 -7.43
CA TRP A 177 -2.38 -17.83 -8.45
C TRP A 177 -2.83 -19.17 -7.88
N GLU A 178 -2.03 -19.76 -7.00
CA GLU A 178 -2.38 -21.01 -6.32
C GLU A 178 -3.64 -20.84 -5.45
N PHE A 179 -3.73 -19.75 -4.71
CA PHE A 179 -4.92 -19.42 -3.93
C PHE A 179 -6.17 -19.30 -4.80
N TRP A 180 -6.09 -18.59 -5.92
CA TRP A 180 -7.22 -18.44 -6.85
C TRP A 180 -7.66 -19.75 -7.50
N ASN A 181 -6.71 -20.65 -7.75
CA ASN A 181 -7.03 -21.98 -8.24
C ASN A 181 -7.81 -22.80 -7.20
N ASN A 182 -7.54 -22.58 -5.91
CA ASN A 182 -8.13 -23.34 -4.81
C ASN A 182 -9.37 -22.72 -4.15
N VAL A 183 -9.73 -21.46 -4.43
CA VAL A 183 -10.99 -20.84 -3.95
C VAL A 183 -12.07 -20.79 -5.01
N ASP A 184 -13.33 -20.90 -4.60
CA ASP A 184 -14.45 -20.44 -5.41
C ASP A 184 -14.36 -18.92 -5.55
N TYR A 185 -13.71 -18.48 -6.62
CA TYR A 185 -13.34 -17.08 -6.82
C TYR A 185 -14.57 -16.15 -6.84
N MET A 186 -15.67 -16.57 -7.48
CA MET A 186 -16.86 -15.73 -7.57
C MET A 186 -17.53 -15.59 -6.21
N LYS A 187 -17.67 -16.69 -5.46
CA LYS A 187 -18.19 -16.68 -4.09
C LYS A 187 -17.29 -15.87 -3.16
N PHE A 188 -15.98 -16.08 -3.22
CA PHE A 188 -15.00 -15.31 -2.45
C PHE A 188 -15.16 -13.82 -2.73
N ARG A 189 -15.19 -13.40 -4.00
CA ARG A 189 -15.30 -11.99 -4.38
C ARG A 189 -16.65 -11.37 -4.00
N SER A 190 -17.75 -12.13 -4.00
CA SER A 190 -19.09 -11.61 -3.65
C SER A 190 -19.37 -11.59 -2.16
N ASP A 191 -18.83 -12.54 -1.41
CA ASP A 191 -19.24 -12.78 -0.01
C ASP A 191 -18.18 -12.36 1.00
N PHE A 192 -16.88 -12.53 0.70
CA PHE A 192 -15.81 -12.32 1.69
C PHE A 192 -15.78 -10.90 2.24
N TYR A 193 -16.04 -9.89 1.41
CA TYR A 193 -16.00 -8.48 1.81
C TYR A 193 -17.28 -8.00 2.51
N LYS A 194 -18.27 -8.86 2.72
CA LYS A 194 -19.45 -8.50 3.52
C LYS A 194 -19.05 -8.38 5.00
N PRO A 195 -19.63 -7.44 5.78
CA PRO A 195 -19.26 -7.20 7.17
C PRO A 195 -19.24 -8.46 8.05
N GLU A 196 -20.20 -9.36 7.85
CA GLU A 196 -20.33 -10.63 8.57
C GLU A 196 -19.17 -11.61 8.33
N ASN A 197 -18.38 -11.44 7.26
CA ASN A 197 -17.25 -12.30 6.90
C ASN A 197 -15.90 -11.59 7.06
N ILE A 198 -15.78 -10.33 6.61
CA ILE A 198 -14.51 -9.60 6.64
C ILE A 198 -14.11 -9.19 8.06
N ILE A 199 -15.05 -8.83 8.93
CA ILE A 199 -14.74 -8.43 10.32
C ILE A 199 -14.20 -9.62 11.12
N PRO A 200 -14.82 -10.83 11.09
CA PRO A 200 -14.22 -12.02 11.68
C PRO A 200 -12.82 -12.33 11.13
N PHE A 201 -12.63 -12.26 9.80
CA PHE A 201 -11.31 -12.45 9.19
C PHE A 201 -10.26 -11.51 9.80
N ARG A 202 -10.55 -10.21 9.87
CA ARG A 202 -9.64 -9.21 10.44
C ARG A 202 -9.28 -9.51 11.89
N LYS A 203 -10.27 -9.88 12.72
CA LYS A 203 -10.06 -10.25 14.13
C LYS A 203 -9.22 -11.51 14.28
N GLU A 204 -9.41 -12.49 13.40
CA GLU A 204 -8.66 -13.74 13.41
C GLU A 204 -7.21 -13.52 12.96
N ILE A 205 -6.99 -12.89 11.81
CA ILE A 205 -5.64 -12.64 11.30
C ILE A 205 -4.85 -11.71 12.22
N ALA A 206 -5.47 -10.68 12.82
CA ALA A 206 -4.80 -9.78 13.77
C ALA A 206 -4.27 -10.51 15.03
N LYS A 207 -4.88 -11.64 15.40
CA LYS A 207 -4.47 -12.48 16.54
C LYS A 207 -3.50 -13.59 16.15
N SER A 208 -3.16 -13.73 14.87
CA SER A 208 -2.22 -14.75 14.41
C SER A 208 -0.84 -14.58 15.06
N LYS A 209 -0.21 -15.70 15.38
CA LYS A 209 1.15 -15.72 15.96
C LYS A 209 2.22 -15.31 14.97
N VAL A 210 1.93 -15.28 13.66
CA VAL A 210 2.90 -14.88 12.64
C VAL A 210 3.47 -13.49 12.91
N TRP A 211 2.65 -12.58 13.47
CA TRP A 211 3.03 -11.20 13.82
C TRP A 211 4.03 -11.10 14.98
N ASN A 212 4.25 -12.17 15.75
CA ASN A 212 5.26 -12.17 16.82
C ASN A 212 6.70 -12.22 16.26
N THR A 213 6.85 -12.42 14.95
CA THR A 213 8.14 -12.42 14.28
C THR A 213 8.71 -11.00 14.27
N LYS A 214 9.89 -10.80 14.86
CA LYS A 214 10.62 -9.52 14.77
C LYS A 214 11.25 -9.36 13.40
N LEU A 215 10.90 -8.32 12.65
CA LEU A 215 11.36 -8.09 11.29
C LEU A 215 12.26 -6.85 11.23
N LYS A 216 13.15 -6.80 10.24
CA LYS A 216 13.85 -5.56 9.88
C LYS A 216 13.05 -4.80 8.81
N PRO A 217 12.72 -3.51 9.02
CA PRO A 217 11.97 -2.70 8.07
C PRO A 217 12.48 -2.75 6.63
N GLU A 218 13.78 -2.59 6.44
CA GLU A 218 14.43 -2.49 5.14
C GLU A 218 14.45 -3.85 4.43
N ALA A 219 14.63 -4.92 5.21
CA ALA A 219 14.59 -6.29 4.71
C ALA A 219 13.18 -6.73 4.34
N ILE A 220 12.13 -6.28 5.06
CA ILE A 220 10.75 -6.65 4.74
C ILE A 220 10.24 -5.93 3.49
N ILE A 221 10.68 -4.67 3.27
CA ILE A 221 10.45 -3.97 2.00
C ILE A 221 11.01 -4.80 0.83
N LYS A 222 12.28 -5.21 0.95
CA LYS A 222 12.92 -6.06 -0.05
C LYS A 222 12.17 -7.39 -0.23
N ALA A 223 11.80 -8.06 0.86
CA ALA A 223 11.09 -9.33 0.81
C ALA A 223 9.73 -9.22 0.10
N MET A 224 8.93 -8.20 0.41
CA MET A 224 7.64 -7.96 -0.26
C MET A 224 7.80 -7.75 -1.77
N ILE A 225 8.81 -6.98 -2.21
CA ILE A 225 9.08 -6.76 -3.65
C ILE A 225 9.52 -8.06 -4.32
N ILE A 226 10.42 -8.83 -3.69
CA ILE A 226 10.85 -10.14 -4.22
C ILE A 226 9.65 -11.07 -4.35
N ARG A 227 8.83 -11.19 -3.31
CA ARG A 227 7.63 -12.04 -3.33
C ARG A 227 6.66 -11.65 -4.43
N MET A 228 6.40 -10.36 -4.65
CA MET A 228 5.57 -9.92 -5.77
C MET A 228 6.19 -10.30 -7.12
N GLY A 229 7.52 -10.26 -7.27
CA GLY A 229 8.21 -10.75 -8.46
C GLY A 229 8.04 -12.26 -8.69
N GLU A 230 8.18 -13.06 -7.62
CA GLU A 230 8.01 -14.52 -7.64
C GLU A 230 6.56 -14.95 -7.88
N LEU A 231 5.59 -14.13 -7.48
CA LEU A 231 4.17 -14.30 -7.80
C LEU A 231 3.82 -13.88 -9.23
N GLY A 232 4.80 -13.50 -10.05
CA GLY A 232 4.60 -13.14 -11.45
C GLY A 232 4.22 -14.31 -12.34
N GLN A 233 3.15 -14.18 -13.12
CA GLN A 233 2.81 -15.14 -14.18
C GLN A 233 2.46 -14.43 -15.50
N PRO A 234 3.28 -14.54 -16.57
CA PRO A 234 4.57 -15.24 -16.65
C PRO A 234 5.62 -14.70 -15.68
N ALA A 235 6.71 -15.47 -15.49
CA ALA A 235 7.78 -15.11 -14.56
C ALA A 235 8.36 -13.72 -14.88
N ILE A 236 8.42 -12.86 -13.87
CA ILE A 236 9.02 -11.53 -13.98
C ILE A 236 10.55 -11.68 -13.97
N PRO A 237 11.29 -11.05 -14.90
CA PRO A 237 12.74 -11.14 -14.93
C PRO A 237 13.38 -10.66 -13.62
N TYR A 238 14.40 -11.38 -13.15
CA TYR A 238 15.09 -11.07 -11.89
C TYR A 238 15.66 -9.65 -11.88
N GLU A 239 16.18 -9.17 -13.00
CA GLU A 239 16.78 -7.83 -13.13
C GLU A 239 15.75 -6.72 -12.90
N VAL A 240 14.49 -6.95 -13.30
CA VAL A 240 13.39 -6.01 -13.05
C VAL A 240 13.05 -5.94 -11.56
N VAL A 241 13.02 -7.10 -10.90
CA VAL A 241 12.78 -7.19 -9.45
C VAL A 241 13.93 -6.55 -8.67
N ASP A 242 15.18 -6.88 -9.00
CA ASP A 242 16.38 -6.34 -8.35
C ASP A 242 16.47 -4.81 -8.52
N MET A 243 16.18 -4.29 -9.71
CA MET A 243 16.12 -2.85 -9.95
C MET A 243 15.02 -2.18 -9.12
N GLY A 244 13.82 -2.77 -9.07
CA GLY A 244 12.72 -2.27 -8.23
C GLY A 244 13.09 -2.21 -6.74
N VAL A 245 13.76 -3.24 -6.22
CA VAL A 245 14.29 -3.23 -4.83
C VAL A 245 15.29 -2.09 -4.63
N ARG A 246 16.28 -1.96 -5.54
CA ARG A 246 17.34 -0.96 -5.41
C ARG A 246 16.79 0.46 -5.46
N ASP A 247 15.90 0.74 -6.40
CA ASP A 247 15.37 2.09 -6.58
C ASP A 247 14.46 2.50 -5.42
N PHE A 248 13.63 1.57 -4.92
CA PHE A 248 12.78 1.85 -3.77
C PHE A 248 13.59 2.04 -2.48
N LEU A 249 14.62 1.21 -2.23
CA LEU A 249 15.50 1.38 -1.06
C LEU A 249 16.37 2.63 -1.16
N ARG A 250 16.87 2.98 -2.36
CA ARG A 250 17.62 4.23 -2.58
C ARG A 250 16.76 5.47 -2.31
N TYR A 251 15.48 5.43 -2.68
CA TYR A 251 14.53 6.50 -2.35
C TYR A 251 14.38 6.73 -0.82
N LEU A 252 14.62 5.70 -0.02
CA LEU A 252 14.62 5.74 1.45
C LEU A 252 16.02 5.99 2.04
N ASP A 253 16.99 6.37 1.20
CA ASP A 253 18.40 6.57 1.58
C ASP A 253 19.10 5.30 2.14
N ILE A 254 18.55 4.12 1.84
CA ILE A 254 19.11 2.81 2.24
C ILE A 254 19.95 2.27 1.09
N ASN A 255 21.26 2.47 1.18
CA ASN A 255 22.21 2.04 0.15
C ASN A 255 22.89 0.70 0.47
N ASP A 256 22.80 0.23 1.72
CA ASP A 256 23.41 -1.01 2.16
C ASP A 256 22.60 -2.23 1.73
N TYR A 257 23.30 -3.31 1.39
CA TYR A 257 22.66 -4.58 1.05
C TYR A 257 21.88 -5.14 2.24
N GLN A 258 20.57 -5.37 2.04
CA GLN A 258 19.70 -6.01 3.02
C GLN A 258 19.59 -7.50 2.76
N LYS A 259 19.98 -8.32 3.74
CA LYS A 259 19.70 -9.76 3.73
C LYS A 259 18.28 -9.98 4.24
N ALA A 260 17.45 -10.70 3.48
CA ALA A 260 16.00 -10.78 3.71
C ALA A 260 15.46 -12.21 3.90
N ASP A 261 16.31 -13.21 4.16
CA ASP A 261 15.89 -14.61 4.29
C ASP A 261 14.77 -14.80 5.33
N LYS A 262 14.89 -14.15 6.49
CA LYS A 262 13.90 -14.22 7.57
C LYS A 262 12.59 -13.55 7.18
N GLU A 263 12.68 -12.39 6.54
CA GLU A 263 11.52 -11.62 6.09
C GLU A 263 10.79 -12.31 4.94
N LEU A 264 11.50 -13.03 4.07
CA LEU A 264 10.91 -13.90 3.04
C LEU A 264 10.18 -15.09 3.66
N GLU A 265 10.78 -15.75 4.65
CA GLU A 265 10.13 -16.83 5.41
C GLU A 265 8.86 -16.30 6.09
N PHE A 266 8.92 -15.11 6.70
CA PHE A 266 7.74 -14.44 7.26
C PHE A 266 6.65 -14.21 6.22
N CYS A 267 6.98 -13.70 5.03
CA CYS A 267 6.00 -13.52 3.95
C CYS A 267 5.29 -14.82 3.60
N HIS A 268 6.02 -15.93 3.43
CA HIS A 268 5.43 -17.24 3.15
C HIS A 268 4.54 -17.76 4.29
N MET A 269 4.98 -17.61 5.54
CA MET A 269 4.15 -17.98 6.71
C MET A 269 2.86 -17.16 6.76
N LEU A 270 2.95 -15.86 6.50
CA LEU A 270 1.79 -14.96 6.48
C LEU A 270 0.85 -15.30 5.32
N GLU A 271 1.39 -15.61 4.16
CA GLU A 271 0.61 -16.04 2.99
C GLU A 271 -0.21 -17.30 3.32
N ASN A 272 0.44 -18.31 3.90
CA ASN A 272 -0.22 -19.54 4.32
C ASN A 272 -1.29 -19.29 5.39
N GLU A 273 -1.02 -18.43 6.37
CA GLU A 273 -2.01 -18.10 7.40
C GLU A 273 -3.26 -17.44 6.79
N ILE A 274 -3.08 -16.48 5.88
CA ILE A 274 -4.20 -15.83 5.17
C ILE A 274 -4.98 -16.88 4.35
N HIS A 275 -4.28 -17.76 3.64
CA HIS A 275 -4.91 -18.85 2.88
C HIS A 275 -5.74 -19.76 3.77
N GLU A 276 -5.18 -20.26 4.87
CA GLU A 276 -5.87 -21.18 5.78
C GLU A 276 -7.11 -20.54 6.42
N ILE A 277 -7.05 -19.27 6.80
CA ILE A 277 -8.24 -18.58 7.34
C ILE A 277 -9.33 -18.48 6.26
N ILE A 278 -8.99 -18.09 5.04
CA ILE A 278 -9.98 -17.94 3.95
C ILE A 278 -10.52 -19.30 3.49
N TYR A 279 -9.66 -20.32 3.37
CA TYR A 279 -10.06 -21.64 2.89
C TYR A 279 -11.11 -22.34 3.76
N LYS A 280 -11.19 -22.02 5.05
CA LYS A 280 -12.24 -22.54 5.95
C LYS A 280 -13.65 -22.41 5.37
N ASN A 281 -13.92 -21.34 4.62
CA ASN A 281 -15.27 -21.01 4.13
C ASN A 281 -15.37 -20.91 2.59
N TYR A 282 -14.24 -20.83 1.88
CA TYR A 282 -14.19 -20.50 0.45
C TYR A 282 -13.39 -21.46 -0.42
N ARG A 283 -12.80 -22.52 0.14
CA ARG A 283 -12.08 -23.54 -0.64
C ARG A 283 -13.05 -24.24 -1.61
N LYS A 284 -12.60 -24.50 -2.83
CA LYS A 284 -13.32 -25.36 -3.79
C LYS A 284 -13.38 -26.78 -3.22
N GLU A 285 -14.55 -27.41 -3.35
CA GLU A 285 -14.74 -28.84 -3.11
C GLU A 285 -13.98 -29.70 -4.14
#